data_AF-A0A2V7DDW5-F1
#
_entry.id   AF-A0A2V7DDW5-F1
#
_cell.length_a   1.000
_cell.length_b   1.000
_cell.length_c   1.000
_cell.angle_alpha   90.00
_cell.angle_beta   90.00
_cell.angle_gamma   90.00
#
_symmetry.space_group_name_H-M   'P 1'
#
loop_
_entity.id
_entity.type
_entity.pdbx_description
1 polymer ?
#
loop_
_entity_poly.entity_id
_entity_poly.type
_entity_poly.pdbx_seq_one_letter_code
_entity_poly.pdbx_strand_id
1 'polypeptide(L)'
;MKFGTIGAGAVALAFAREALARGHEVVVSSRRGPDALADKVAELGRGASAGSLEQAASLEYVLLAVPWRNVESALKGLPAWNGRVLIDATNPFVETSPKLVLADLGGKGA
;
A
#
# COMPACT_ATOMS: atom_id res chain seq x y z
N MET A 1 9.37 -5.96 12.90
CA MET A 1 8.04 -6.42 12.45
C MET A 1 8.05 -6.60 10.94
N LYS A 2 7.00 -7.21 10.36
CA LYS A 2 6.87 -7.40 8.92
C LYS A 2 5.64 -6.66 8.41
N PHE A 3 5.83 -5.79 7.43
CA PHE A 3 4.80 -4.94 6.85
C PHE A 3 4.46 -5.38 5.44
N GLY A 4 3.18 -5.38 5.10
CA GLY A 4 2.71 -5.49 3.72
C GLY A 4 2.36 -4.12 3.17
N THR A 5 2.58 -3.88 1.88
CA THR A 5 2.00 -2.72 1.21
C THR A 5 0.99 -3.16 0.17
N ILE A 6 -0.19 -2.54 0.18
CA ILE A 6 -1.16 -2.57 -0.92
C ILE A 6 -0.89 -1.31 -1.73
N GLY A 7 -0.10 -1.46 -2.79
CA GLY A 7 0.40 -0.34 -3.59
C GLY A 7 1.93 -0.23 -3.52
N ALA A 8 2.49 0.35 -4.58
CA ALA A 8 3.94 0.50 -4.77
C ALA A 8 4.31 1.89 -5.34
N GLY A 9 3.50 2.91 -5.02
CA GLY A 9 3.73 4.31 -5.38
C GLY A 9 4.70 5.00 -4.42
N ALA A 10 4.86 6.32 -4.59
CA ALA A 10 5.80 7.12 -3.80
C ALA A 10 5.59 6.98 -2.28
N VAL A 11 4.35 7.03 -1.81
CA VAL A 11 4.01 6.86 -0.38
C VAL A 11 4.42 5.49 0.15
N ALA A 12 4.09 4.42 -0.59
CA ALA A 12 4.44 3.06 -0.19
C ALA A 12 5.96 2.84 -0.12
N LEU A 13 6.71 3.39 -1.09
CA LEU A 13 8.17 3.27 -1.12
C LEU A 13 8.85 4.12 -0.05
N ALA A 14 8.34 5.31 0.24
CA ALA A 14 8.83 6.15 1.33
C ALA A 14 8.62 5.47 2.69
N PHE A 15 7.42 4.93 2.93
CA PHE A 15 7.13 4.11 4.11
C PHE A 15 8.07 2.91 4.20
N ALA A 16 8.25 2.18 3.10
CA ALA A 16 9.12 1.00 3.07
C ALA A 16 10.55 1.34 3.47
N ARG A 17 11.13 2.43 2.93
CA ARG A 17 12.47 2.90 3.30
C ARG A 17 12.60 3.18 4.79
N GLU A 18 11.65 3.90 5.38
CA GLU A 18 11.72 4.21 6.82
C GLU A 18 11.54 2.95 7.67
N ALA A 19 10.61 2.06 7.32
CA ALA A 19 10.42 0.80 8.03
C ALA A 19 11.70 -0.07 7.99
N LEU A 20 12.34 -0.18 6.83
CA LEU A 20 13.61 -0.91 6.65
C LEU A 20 14.74 -0.27 7.46
N ALA A 21 14.82 1.07 7.51
CA ALA A 21 15.81 1.80 8.32
C ALA A 21 15.67 1.53 9.83
N ARG A 22 14.46 1.14 10.28
CA ARG A 22 14.19 0.70 11.66
C ARG A 22 14.35 -0.81 11.88
N GLY A 23 14.90 -1.53 10.89
CA GLY A 23 15.14 -2.97 10.97
C GLY A 23 13.88 -3.83 10.81
N HIS A 24 12.84 -3.32 10.16
CA HIS A 24 11.65 -4.08 9.82
C HIS A 24 11.78 -4.71 8.42
N GLU A 25 10.94 -5.69 8.12
CA GLU A 25 10.81 -6.27 6.78
C GLU A 25 9.59 -5.69 6.06
N VAL A 26 9.67 -5.56 4.73
CA VAL A 26 8.57 -5.02 3.91
C VAL A 26 8.32 -5.90 2.69
N VAL A 27 7.09 -6.38 2.55
CA VAL A 27 6.59 -7.04 1.33
C VAL A 27 5.81 -6.02 0.52
N VAL A 28 6.36 -5.61 -0.63
CA VAL A 28 5.72 -4.65 -1.54
C VAL A 28 4.84 -5.39 -2.54
N SER A 29 3.58 -4.97 -2.68
CA SER A 29 2.67 -5.51 -3.70
C SER A 29 2.14 -4.43 -4.65
N SER A 30 1.80 -4.85 -5.87
CA SER A 30 1.12 -4.01 -6.83
C SER A 30 0.21 -4.84 -7.73
N ARG A 31 -0.79 -4.20 -8.34
CA ARG A 31 -1.68 -4.85 -9.32
C ARG A 31 -0.97 -5.45 -10.54
N ARG A 32 0.28 -5.07 -10.79
CA ARG A 32 1.10 -5.57 -11.92
C ARG A 32 1.89 -6.83 -11.56
N GLY A 33 1.70 -7.35 -10.34
CA GLY A 33 2.42 -8.51 -9.84
C GLY A 33 3.82 -8.18 -9.29
N PRO A 34 4.50 -9.19 -8.73
CA PRO A 34 5.81 -9.03 -8.09
C PRO A 34 6.93 -8.73 -9.08
N ASP A 35 6.88 -9.27 -10.30
CA ASP A 35 7.94 -9.08 -11.32
C ASP A 35 8.10 -7.61 -11.69
N ALA A 36 7.00 -6.85 -11.74
CA ALA A 36 7.00 -5.41 -12.00
C ALA A 36 7.62 -4.56 -10.86
N LEU A 37 8.09 -5.18 -9.78
CA LEU A 37 8.67 -4.54 -8.61
C LEU A 37 10.15 -4.89 -8.41
N ALA A 38 10.77 -5.69 -9.28
CA ALA A 38 12.14 -6.15 -9.14
C ALA A 38 13.13 -5.00 -8.87
N ASP A 39 13.11 -3.97 -9.72
CA ASP A 39 14.01 -2.81 -9.60
C ASP A 39 13.77 -2.03 -8.30
N LYS A 40 12.50 -1.84 -7.92
CA LYS A 40 12.13 -1.11 -6.69
C LYS A 40 12.61 -1.84 -5.45
N VAL A 41 12.46 -3.16 -5.41
CA VAL A 41 12.90 -3.99 -4.28
C VAL A 41 14.42 -4.03 -4.22
N ALA A 42 15.09 -4.13 -5.38
CA ALA A 42 16.55 -4.04 -5.45
C ALA A 42 17.05 -2.69 -4.90
N GLU A 43 16.38 -1.58 -5.24
CA GLU A 43 16.69 -0.24 -4.75
C GLU A 43 16.43 -0.07 -3.24
N LEU A 44 15.39 -0.72 -2.71
CA LEU A 44 15.10 -0.73 -1.27
C LEU A 44 16.13 -1.55 -0.47
N GLY A 45 16.67 -2.62 -1.07
CA GLY A 45 17.75 -3.42 -0.50
C GLY A 45 17.29 -4.43 0.55
N ARG A 46 18.17 -4.72 1.51
CA ARG A 46 17.99 -5.82 2.49
C ARG A 46 16.71 -5.62 3.30
N GLY A 47 15.89 -6.68 3.36
CA GLY A 47 14.63 -6.70 4.12
C GLY A 47 13.39 -6.35 3.29
N ALA A 48 13.57 -5.89 2.05
CA ALA A 48 12.49 -5.69 1.09
C ALA A 48 12.30 -6.94 0.22
N SER A 49 11.04 -7.27 -0.10
CA SER A 49 10.71 -8.29 -1.08
C SER A 49 9.46 -7.90 -1.88
N ALA A 50 9.35 -8.37 -3.12
CA ALA A 50 8.11 -8.28 -3.88
C ALA A 50 7.22 -9.48 -3.52
N GLY A 51 5.91 -9.26 -3.44
CA GLY A 51 4.95 -10.33 -3.16
C GLY A 51 3.62 -10.11 -3.87
N SER A 52 2.76 -11.14 -3.84
CA SER A 52 1.39 -10.99 -4.29
C SER A 52 0.59 -10.05 -3.38
N LEU A 53 -0.56 -9.58 -3.87
CA LEU A 53 -1.46 -8.74 -3.08
C LEU A 53 -1.92 -9.48 -1.81
N GLU A 54 -2.26 -10.76 -1.94
CA GLU A 54 -2.73 -11.64 -0.87
C GLU A 54 -1.62 -11.86 0.17
N GLN A 55 -0.38 -12.10 -0.29
CA GLN A 55 0.76 -12.26 0.59
C GLN A 55 0.99 -10.99 1.42
N ALA A 56 1.04 -9.82 0.79
CA ALA A 56 1.20 -8.55 1.50
C ALA A 56 0.03 -8.28 2.47
N ALA A 57 -1.21 -8.51 2.03
CA ALA A 57 -2.41 -8.29 2.84
C ALA A 57 -2.57 -9.29 4.00
N SER A 58 -1.85 -10.41 3.98
CA SER A 58 -1.88 -11.41 5.06
C SER A 58 -1.01 -11.05 6.28
N LEU A 59 -0.17 -10.02 6.16
CA LEU A 59 0.77 -9.63 7.22
C LEU A 59 0.07 -8.89 8.36
N GLU A 60 0.70 -8.88 9.53
CA GLU A 60 0.12 -8.29 10.75
C GLU A 60 -0.17 -6.78 10.60
N TYR A 61 0.72 -6.06 9.89
CA TYR A 61 0.58 -4.63 9.61
C TYR A 61 0.59 -4.42 8.10
N VAL A 62 -0.46 -3.78 7.57
CA VAL A 62 -0.62 -3.56 6.13
C VAL A 62 -0.86 -2.10 5.85
N LEU A 63 -0.01 -1.49 5.02
CA LEU A 63 -0.19 -0.14 4.51
C LEU A 63 -1.08 -0.15 3.26
N LEU A 64 -2.21 0.56 3.31
CA LEU A 64 -3.03 0.87 2.14
C LEU A 64 -2.55 2.18 1.52
N ALA A 65 -1.86 2.08 0.38
CA ALA A 65 -1.25 3.23 -0.30
C ALA A 65 -1.55 3.21 -1.81
N VAL A 66 -2.84 3.18 -2.13
CA VAL A 66 -3.37 3.31 -3.49
C VAL A 66 -4.13 4.64 -3.64
N PRO A 67 -4.34 5.13 -4.88
CA PRO A 67 -5.29 6.23 -5.09
C PRO A 67 -6.66 5.88 -4.49
N TRP A 68 -7.33 6.82 -3.83
CA TRP A 68 -8.57 6.56 -3.08
C TRP A 68 -9.67 5.90 -3.90
N ARG A 69 -9.87 6.35 -5.15
CA ARG A 69 -10.79 5.71 -6.11
C ARG A 69 -10.52 4.22 -6.40
N ASN A 70 -9.34 3.72 -6.05
CA ASN A 70 -8.96 2.33 -6.25
C ASN A 70 -9.08 1.48 -4.97
N VAL A 71 -9.42 2.06 -3.82
CA VAL A 71 -9.47 1.35 -2.52
C VAL A 71 -10.37 0.12 -2.60
N GLU A 72 -11.61 0.29 -3.08
CA GLU A 72 -12.54 -0.82 -3.20
C GLU A 72 -11.95 -1.95 -4.05
N SER A 73 -11.44 -1.64 -5.24
CA SER A 73 -10.82 -2.63 -6.13
C SER A 73 -9.57 -3.29 -5.54
N ALA A 74 -8.81 -2.57 -4.71
CA ALA A 74 -7.58 -3.06 -4.11
C ALA A 74 -7.83 -3.98 -2.90
N LEU A 75 -8.97 -3.82 -2.23
CA LEU A 75 -9.37 -4.64 -1.09
C LEU A 75 -10.33 -5.76 -1.48
N LYS A 76 -10.99 -5.65 -2.64
CA LYS A 76 -11.95 -6.63 -3.14
C LYS A 76 -11.31 -8.01 -3.29
N GLY A 77 -11.97 -9.02 -2.73
CA GLY A 77 -11.55 -10.42 -2.82
C GLY A 77 -10.47 -10.83 -1.82
N LEU A 78 -9.94 -9.90 -1.02
CA LEU A 78 -9.10 -10.26 0.12
C LEU A 78 -9.90 -11.05 1.17
N PRO A 79 -9.26 -12.02 1.85
CA PRO A 79 -9.91 -12.74 2.93
C PRO A 79 -10.25 -11.81 4.10
N ALA A 80 -11.13 -12.30 4.99
CA ALA A 80 -11.50 -11.58 6.22
C ALA A 80 -10.27 -11.03 6.96
N TRP A 81 -10.40 -9.82 7.51
CA TRP A 81 -9.27 -9.06 8.04
C TRP A 81 -8.66 -9.64 9.32
N ASN A 82 -9.44 -10.43 10.08
CA ASN A 82 -8.99 -11.26 11.19
C ASN A 82 -8.11 -10.53 12.22
N GLY A 83 -8.41 -9.27 12.52
CA GLY A 83 -7.72 -8.49 13.55
C GLY A 83 -6.34 -7.93 13.16
N ARG A 84 -5.92 -8.05 11.89
CA ARG A 84 -4.71 -7.38 11.38
C ARG A 84 -4.86 -5.85 11.51
N VAL A 85 -3.73 -5.14 11.50
CA VAL A 85 -3.73 -3.67 11.48
C VAL A 85 -3.68 -3.18 10.03
N LEU A 86 -4.66 -2.36 9.65
CA LEU A 86 -4.66 -1.63 8.38
C LEU A 86 -4.25 -0.18 8.65
N ILE A 87 -3.18 0.26 8.02
CA ILE A 87 -2.70 1.66 8.04
C ILE A 87 -3.22 2.31 6.76
N ASP A 88 -4.27 3.13 6.87
CA ASP A 88 -4.84 3.84 5.73
C ASP A 88 -4.05 5.14 5.46
N ALA A 89 -3.37 5.19 4.32
CA ALA A 89 -2.66 6.39 3.84
C ALA A 89 -3.35 7.03 2.63
N THR A 90 -4.63 6.72 2.42
CA THR A 90 -5.42 7.24 1.30
C THR A 90 -6.02 8.60 1.66
N ASN A 91 -6.26 9.41 0.63
CA ASN A 91 -6.90 10.71 0.75
C ASN A 91 -7.97 10.81 -0.33
N PRO A 92 -9.17 11.35 -0.03
CA PRO A 92 -10.35 11.27 -0.88
C PRO A 92 -10.28 12.19 -2.09
N PHE A 93 -9.28 12.00 -2.94
CA PHE A 93 -9.14 12.70 -4.20
C PHE A 93 -9.78 11.91 -5.34
N VAL A 94 -10.77 12.50 -6.01
CA VAL A 94 -11.36 11.95 -7.24
C VAL A 94 -10.45 12.20 -8.44
N GLU A 95 -9.70 13.30 -8.41
CA GLU A 95 -8.70 13.66 -9.42
C GLU A 95 -7.41 14.10 -8.73
N THR A 96 -6.27 13.68 -9.29
CA THR A 96 -4.94 14.06 -8.79
C THR A 96 -4.09 14.79 -9.83
N SER A 97 -4.58 14.94 -11.06
CA SER A 97 -3.90 15.59 -12.18
C SER A 97 -4.92 15.94 -13.27
N PRO A 98 -4.88 17.16 -13.85
CA PRO A 98 -3.96 18.25 -13.54
C PRO A 98 -4.22 18.97 -12.21
N LYS A 99 -5.37 18.75 -11.57
CA LYS A 99 -5.71 19.36 -10.28
C LYS A 99 -5.99 18.31 -9.22
N LEU A 100 -5.79 18.68 -7.96
CA LEU A 100 -6.30 17.93 -6.82
C LEU A 100 -7.76 18.30 -6.62
N VAL A 101 -8.65 17.34 -6.80
CA VAL A 101 -10.10 17.52 -6.59
C VAL A 101 -10.54 16.56 -5.49
N LEU A 102 -11.04 17.10 -4.38
CA LEU A 102 -11.60 16.32 -3.28
C LEU A 102 -12.96 15.75 -3.68
N ALA A 103 -13.25 14.55 -3.19
CA ALA A 103 -14.58 13.98 -3.25
C ALA A 103 -15.55 14.84 -2.42
N ASP A 104 -16.77 15.01 -2.92
CA ASP A 104 -17.86 15.50 -2.10
C ASP A 104 -18.33 14.37 -1.17
N LEU A 105 -18.02 14.53 0.11
CA LEU A 105 -18.39 13.57 1.17
C LEU A 105 -19.68 13.98 1.89
N GLY A 106 -20.40 15.01 1.40
CA GLY A 106 -21.64 15.48 2.01
C GLY A 106 -21.45 16.00 3.44
N GLY A 107 -20.31 16.63 3.72
CA GLY A 107 -19.94 17.12 5.06
C GLY A 107 -19.50 16.03 6.04
N LYS A 108 -19.29 14.79 5.59
CA LYS A 108 -18.72 13.71 6.41
C LYS A 108 -17.19 13.68 6.27
N GLY A 109 -16.51 13.27 7.34
CA GLY A 109 -15.11 12.87 7.26
C GLY A 109 -14.96 11.63 6.39
N ALA A 110 -13.81 11.52 5.72
CA ALA A 110 -13.38 10.29 5.07
C ALA A 110 -12.92 9.27 6.11
#